data_AF-A0A9P8SVW1-F1
#
_entry.id   AF-A0A9P8SVW1-F1
#
_cell.length_a   1.000
_cell.length_b   1.000
_cell.length_c   1.000
_cell.angle_alpha   90.00
_cell.angle_beta   90.00
_cell.angle_gamma   90.00
#
_symmetry.space_group_name_H-M   'P 1'
#
loop_
_entity.id
_entity.type
_entity.pdbx_description
1 polymer ?
#
loop_
_entity_poly.entity_id
_entity_poly.type
_entity_poly.pdbx_seq_one_letter_code
_entity_poly.pdbx_strand_id
1 'polypeptide(L)'
;MSYFRVTLLRSAIGLPRRTTDVLKALGLKKRMATVFHPVSPSVAGQIMKVKELVEVQEVDRRLTKEEVRAERRPDPGYYIEKASIEEFSENRSFSFFCARILVFQAHVDAFETVVFNVFDAIILAWKFQGLVY
;
A
#
# COMPACT_ATOMS: atom_id res chain seq x y z
N MET A 1 -9.59 -16.86 23.87
CA MET A 1 -9.16 -18.11 23.21
C MET A 1 -7.65 -18.07 23.10
N SER A 2 -6.93 -19.06 23.59
CA SER A 2 -5.48 -19.12 23.44
C SER A 2 -5.08 -19.64 22.06
N TYR A 3 -3.83 -19.37 21.68
CA TYR A 3 -3.20 -19.75 20.42
C TYR A 3 -1.88 -20.47 20.69
N PHE A 4 -1.53 -21.41 19.83
CA PHE A 4 -0.20 -21.99 19.77
C PHE A 4 0.69 -21.13 18.87
N ARG A 5 1.77 -20.58 19.43
CA ARG A 5 2.93 -20.07 18.70
C ARG A 5 3.85 -21.24 18.42
N VAL A 6 3.85 -21.71 17.17
CA VAL A 6 4.67 -22.84 16.73
C VAL A 6 5.87 -22.33 15.94
N THR A 7 7.07 -22.71 16.36
CA THR A 7 8.33 -22.33 15.72
C THR A 7 9.05 -23.58 15.24
N LEU A 8 9.47 -23.60 13.97
CA LEU A 8 10.27 -24.71 13.45
C LEU A 8 11.75 -24.51 13.79
N LEU A 9 12.26 -25.25 14.79
CA LEU A 9 13.67 -25.17 15.19
C LEU A 9 14.59 -26.06 14.34
N ARG A 10 14.16 -27.29 14.05
CA ARG A 10 14.95 -28.28 13.30
C ARG A 10 14.36 -28.46 11.89
N SER A 11 15.21 -28.79 10.91
CA SER A 11 14.76 -29.01 9.54
C SER A 11 14.22 -30.43 9.35
N ALA A 12 13.32 -30.59 8.38
CA ALA A 12 12.74 -31.89 8.02
C ALA A 12 13.59 -32.67 6.98
N ILE A 13 14.86 -32.33 6.83
CA ILE A 13 15.72 -32.94 5.80
C ILE A 13 16.03 -34.38 6.20
N GLY A 14 15.85 -35.33 5.28
CA GLY A 14 16.08 -36.75 5.53
C GLY A 14 14.98 -37.46 6.33
N LEU A 15 13.89 -36.76 6.67
CA LEU A 15 12.72 -37.34 7.33
C LEU A 15 11.72 -37.90 6.31
N PRO A 16 10.88 -38.87 6.71
CA PRO A 16 9.87 -39.44 5.82
C PRO A 16 8.86 -38.38 5.37
N ARG A 17 8.30 -38.57 4.17
CA ARG A 17 7.35 -37.62 3.55
C ARG A 17 6.18 -37.27 4.45
N ARG A 18 5.68 -38.23 5.23
CA ARG A 18 4.57 -38.02 6.19
C ARG A 18 4.83 -36.88 7.18
N THR A 19 6.05 -36.80 7.73
CA THR A 19 6.43 -35.73 8.67
C THR A 19 6.50 -34.39 7.96
N THR A 20 7.08 -34.36 6.76
CA THR A 20 7.16 -33.17 5.90
C THR A 20 5.78 -32.65 5.50
N ASP A 21 4.83 -33.54 5.23
CA ASP A 21 3.47 -33.17 4.85
C ASP A 21 2.68 -32.57 6.02
N VAL A 22 2.91 -33.07 7.25
CA VAL A 22 2.35 -32.44 8.47
C VAL A 22 2.89 -31.03 8.67
N LEU A 23 4.20 -30.82 8.48
CA LEU A 23 4.80 -29.48 8.58
C LEU A 23 4.24 -28.52 7.51
N LYS A 24 4.01 -29.00 6.29
CA LYS A 24 3.35 -28.23 5.23
C LYS A 24 1.91 -27.87 5.60
N ALA A 25 1.15 -28.80 6.18
CA ALA A 25 -0.22 -28.56 6.64
C ALA A 25 -0.26 -27.49 7.75
N LEU A 26 0.71 -27.49 8.67
CA LEU A 26 0.88 -26.45 9.69
C LEU A 26 1.38 -25.10 9.12
N GLY A 27 1.81 -25.06 7.84
CA GLY A 27 2.32 -23.84 7.20
C GLY A 27 3.81 -23.54 7.44
N LEU A 28 4.55 -24.49 8.02
CA LEU A 28 5.97 -24.33 8.35
C LEU A 28 6.86 -24.70 7.16
N LYS A 29 7.20 -23.70 6.33
CA LYS A 29 8.02 -23.90 5.11
C LYS A 29 9.52 -23.78 5.33
N LYS A 30 9.95 -22.88 6.23
CA LYS A 30 11.38 -22.54 6.46
C LYS A 30 11.71 -22.71 7.94
N ARG A 31 12.98 -22.97 8.25
CA ARG A 31 13.48 -22.97 9.64
C ARG A 31 13.30 -21.58 10.25
N MET A 32 13.06 -21.52 11.55
CA MET A 32 12.74 -20.31 12.32
C MET A 32 11.49 -19.56 11.84
N ALA A 33 10.64 -20.22 11.04
CA ALA A 33 9.32 -19.70 10.74
C ALA A 33 8.41 -19.90 11.95
N THR A 34 7.65 -18.85 12.28
CA THR A 34 6.68 -18.81 13.38
C THR A 34 5.28 -18.72 12.79
N VAL A 35 4.38 -19.62 13.20
CA VAL A 35 2.97 -19.62 12.79
C VAL A 35 2.08 -19.70 14.01
N PHE A 36 0.94 -19.01 13.97
CA PHE A 36 -0.05 -18.99 15.04
C PHE A 36 -1.28 -19.80 14.64
N HIS A 37 -1.65 -20.78 15.46
CA HIS A 37 -2.85 -21.60 15.28
C HIS A 37 -3.74 -21.53 16.52
N PRO A 38 -5.07 -21.58 16.39
CA PRO A 38 -5.95 -21.65 17.54
C PRO A 38 -5.76 -22.98 18.28
N VAL A 39 -5.90 -22.95 19.61
CA VAL A 39 -5.84 -24.16 20.43
C VAL A 39 -7.02 -25.06 20.10
N SER A 40 -6.73 -26.16 19.39
CA SER A 40 -7.69 -27.18 19.00
C SER A 40 -7.05 -28.57 19.04
N PRO A 41 -7.81 -29.63 19.32
CA PRO A 41 -7.26 -30.99 19.43
C PRO A 41 -6.68 -31.50 18.11
N SER A 42 -7.24 -31.08 16.97
CA SER A 42 -6.70 -31.41 15.64
C SER A 42 -5.29 -30.85 15.45
N VAL A 43 -5.09 -29.56 15.76
CA VAL A 43 -3.77 -28.90 15.68
C VAL A 43 -2.80 -29.52 16.67
N ALA A 44 -3.23 -29.77 17.91
CA ALA A 44 -2.41 -30.43 18.92
C ALA A 44 -1.93 -31.83 18.46
N GLY A 45 -2.81 -32.61 17.83
CA GLY A 45 -2.45 -33.91 17.26
C GLY A 45 -1.43 -33.82 16.11
N GLN A 46 -1.51 -32.78 15.28
CA GLN A 46 -0.50 -32.51 14.25
C GLN A 46 0.85 -32.14 14.87
N ILE A 47 0.85 -31.26 15.86
CA ILE A 47 2.04 -30.84 16.60
C ILE A 47 2.71 -32.04 17.27
N MET A 48 1.95 -32.93 17.91
CA MET A 48 2.49 -34.12 18.58
C MET A 48 3.24 -35.06 17.63
N LYS A 49 2.85 -35.14 16.35
CA LYS A 49 3.56 -35.92 15.33
C LYS A 49 4.93 -35.34 14.97
N VAL A 50 5.13 -34.04 15.17
CA VAL A 50 6.36 -33.30 14.78
C VAL A 50 7.08 -32.67 15.98
N LYS A 51 6.78 -33.12 17.21
CA LYS A 51 7.25 -32.54 18.47
C LYS A 51 8.77 -32.38 18.61
N GLU A 52 9.53 -33.20 17.88
CA GLU A 52 11.00 -33.16 17.89
C GLU A 52 11.57 -32.00 17.05
N LEU A 53 10.77 -31.45 16.14
CA LEU A 53 11.18 -30.42 15.18
C LEU A 53 10.72 -29.02 15.58
N VAL A 54 9.64 -28.94 16.36
CA VAL A 54 8.94 -27.69 16.67
C VAL A 54 9.04 -27.34 18.15
N GLU A 55 9.15 -26.06 18.42
CA GLU A 55 8.92 -25.48 19.74
C GLU A 55 7.52 -24.87 19.76
N VAL A 56 6.79 -25.08 20.86
CA VAL A 56 5.41 -24.64 21.03
C VAL A 56 5.31 -23.80 22.29
N GLN A 57 4.73 -22.61 22.15
CA GLN A 57 4.41 -21.72 23.26
C GLN A 57 2.93 -21.36 23.18
N GLU A 58 2.24 -21.33 24.31
CA GLU A 58 0.87 -20.85 24.38
C GLU A 58 0.86 -19.33 24.54
N VAL A 59 0.04 -18.65 23.74
CA VAL A 59 -0.09 -17.19 23.75
C VAL A 59 -1.57 -16.79 23.71
N ASP A 60 -1.94 -15.70 24.37
CA ASP A 60 -3.34 -15.26 24.44
C ASP A 60 -3.88 -14.76 23.10
N ARG A 61 -3.01 -14.18 22.28
CA ARG A 61 -3.37 -13.57 20.99
C ARG A 61 -2.45 -14.03 19.88
N ARG A 62 -3.03 -14.16 18.67
CA ARG A 62 -2.24 -14.29 17.43
C ARG A 62 -1.62 -12.94 17.07
N LEU A 63 -0.34 -12.93 16.70
CA LEU A 63 0.30 -11.74 16.15
C LEU A 63 0.13 -11.70 14.63
N THR A 64 -0.05 -10.51 14.08
CA THR A 64 -0.05 -10.31 12.62
C THR A 64 1.38 -10.39 12.07
N LYS A 65 1.53 -10.64 10.76
CA LYS A 65 2.86 -10.71 10.12
C LYS A 65 3.65 -9.41 10.28
N GLU A 66 2.95 -8.28 10.30
CA GLU A 66 3.54 -6.95 10.46
C GLU A 66 4.05 -6.74 11.89
N GLU A 67 3.26 -7.12 12.90
CA GLU A 67 3.67 -7.10 14.30
C GLU A 67 4.90 -7.97 14.56
N VAL A 68 4.92 -9.21 14.03
CA VAL A 68 6.08 -10.10 14.14
C VAL A 68 7.32 -9.51 13.46
N ARG A 69 7.14 -8.76 12.37
CA ARG A 69 8.26 -8.08 11.69
C ARG A 69 8.73 -6.84 12.45
N ALA A 70 7.80 -6.11 13.06
CA ALA A 70 8.10 -4.95 13.88
C ALA A 70 8.85 -5.34 15.15
N GLU A 71 8.46 -6.44 15.81
CA GLU A 71 9.14 -7.01 16.98
C GLU A 71 10.62 -7.33 16.68
N ARG A 72 10.91 -7.76 15.45
CA ARG A 72 12.27 -8.08 14.99
C ARG A 72 13.07 -6.86 14.53
N ARG A 73 12.44 -5.70 14.37
CA ARG A 73 13.11 -4.51 13.83
C ARG A 73 13.88 -3.84 14.98
N PRO A 74 15.21 -3.73 14.91
CA PRO A 74 15.96 -2.96 15.89
C PRO A 74 15.60 -1.47 15.78
N ASP A 75 15.89 -0.71 16.82
CA ASP A 75 15.82 0.75 16.73
C ASP A 75 16.78 1.25 15.64
N PRO A 76 16.34 2.10 14.71
CA PRO A 76 17.19 2.60 13.63
C PRO A 76 18.45 3.33 14.13
N GLY A 77 18.42 3.93 15.32
CA GLY A 77 19.57 4.65 15.89
C GLY A 77 19.89 5.99 15.22
N TYR A 78 19.04 6.47 14.31
CA TYR A 78 19.12 7.79 13.70
C TYR A 78 17.73 8.41 13.60
N TYR A 79 17.68 9.73 13.63
CA TYR A 79 16.48 10.51 13.32
C TYR A 79 16.77 11.41 12.12
N ILE A 80 15.75 11.63 11.27
CA ILE A 80 15.87 12.49 10.10
C ILE A 80 15.41 13.89 10.52
N GLU A 81 16.33 14.86 10.56
CA GLU A 81 16.05 16.25 10.97
C GLU A 81 15.17 17.00 9.98
N LYS A 82 15.43 16.80 8.69
CA LYS A 82 14.62 17.33 7.59
C LYS A 82 14.50 16.25 6.53
N ALA A 83 13.29 15.78 6.29
CA ALA A 83 13.02 14.92 5.16
C ALA A 83 12.96 15.80 3.92
N SER A 84 13.86 15.58 2.94
CA SER A 84 13.74 16.18 1.60
C SER A 84 12.44 15.81 0.87
N ILE A 85 11.57 15.02 1.51
CA ILE A 85 10.20 14.71 1.09
C ILE A 85 9.32 15.97 1.12
N GLU A 86 9.51 16.89 2.09
CA GLU A 86 8.82 18.19 2.09
C GLU A 86 9.23 19.02 0.87
N GLU A 87 10.55 19.12 0.61
CA GLU A 87 11.12 19.80 -0.57
C GLU A 87 10.68 19.16 -1.91
N PHE A 88 10.52 17.82 -1.96
CA PHE A 88 10.07 17.11 -3.15
C PHE A 88 8.56 17.31 -3.44
N SER A 89 7.75 17.52 -2.41
CA SER A 89 6.32 17.83 -2.56
C SER A 89 6.09 19.25 -3.08
N GLU A 90 6.87 20.22 -2.59
CA GLU A 90 6.86 21.61 -3.09
C GLU A 90 7.37 21.70 -4.53
N ASN A 91 8.44 20.98 -4.87
CA ASN A 91 8.99 20.96 -6.23
C ASN A 91 8.08 20.27 -7.27
N ARG A 92 7.17 19.38 -6.88
CA ARG A 92 6.15 18.83 -7.79
C ARG A 92 4.92 19.72 -7.96
N SER A 93 4.64 20.63 -7.02
CA SER A 93 3.60 21.65 -7.19
C SER A 93 3.97 22.67 -8.27
N PHE A 94 5.27 22.93 -8.48
CA PHE A 94 5.74 23.90 -9.47
C PHE A 94 5.89 23.36 -10.90
N SER A 95 6.12 22.05 -11.09
CA SER A 95 6.49 21.52 -12.42
C SER A 95 5.33 20.98 -13.25
N PHE A 96 4.26 20.43 -12.65
CA PHE A 96 3.17 19.80 -13.43
C PHE A 96 1.89 20.63 -13.59
N PHE A 97 1.62 21.61 -12.71
CA PHE A 97 0.42 22.44 -12.85
C PHE A 97 0.61 23.60 -13.82
N CYS A 98 1.83 24.13 -13.94
CA CYS A 98 2.11 25.28 -14.81
C CYS A 98 2.24 24.90 -16.30
N ALA A 99 2.86 23.77 -16.63
CA ALA A 99 3.17 23.45 -18.04
C ALA A 99 1.98 22.89 -18.86
N ARG A 100 0.99 22.24 -18.23
CA ARG A 100 -0.13 21.62 -18.97
C ARG A 100 -1.41 22.46 -19.01
N ILE A 101 -1.63 23.34 -18.02
CA ILE A 101 -2.79 24.23 -18.00
C ILE A 101 -2.54 25.51 -18.81
N LEU A 102 -1.30 26.04 -18.85
CA LEU A 102 -1.02 27.27 -19.61
C LEU A 102 -1.16 27.13 -21.13
N VAL A 103 -0.93 25.95 -21.72
CA VAL A 103 -1.11 25.77 -23.18
C VAL A 103 -2.59 25.63 -23.55
N PHE A 104 -3.42 25.05 -22.67
CA PHE A 104 -4.84 24.85 -22.98
C PHE A 104 -5.69 26.09 -22.65
N GLN A 105 -5.33 26.85 -21.61
CA GLN A 105 -6.02 28.10 -21.25
C GLN A 105 -5.80 29.20 -22.31
N ALA A 106 -4.59 29.31 -22.87
CA ALA A 106 -4.27 30.33 -23.88
C ALA A 106 -5.06 30.18 -25.20
N HIS A 107 -5.53 28.97 -25.56
CA HIS A 107 -6.29 28.78 -26.80
C HIS A 107 -7.78 29.09 -26.63
N VAL A 108 -8.34 28.90 -25.44
CA VAL A 108 -9.75 29.20 -25.17
C VAL A 108 -9.96 30.71 -24.98
N ASP A 109 -9.01 31.41 -24.36
CA ASP A 109 -9.10 32.86 -24.12
C ASP A 109 -8.94 33.71 -25.39
N ALA A 110 -8.23 33.20 -26.41
CA ALA A 110 -8.13 33.85 -27.72
C ALA A 110 -9.40 33.68 -28.58
N PHE A 111 -10.22 32.67 -28.32
CA PHE A 111 -11.42 32.39 -29.11
C PHE A 111 -12.63 33.22 -28.63
N GLU A 112 -12.79 33.44 -27.33
CA GLU A 112 -13.88 34.29 -26.79
C GLU A 112 -13.68 35.78 -27.10
N THR A 113 -12.44 36.28 -27.16
CA THR A 113 -12.16 37.69 -27.45
C THR A 113 -12.41 38.09 -28.92
N VAL A 114 -12.37 37.15 -29.87
CA VAL A 114 -12.69 37.42 -31.28
C VAL A 114 -14.20 37.34 -31.54
N VAL A 115 -14.89 36.37 -30.93
CA VAL A 115 -16.34 36.18 -31.15
C VAL A 115 -17.16 37.32 -30.52
N PHE A 116 -16.77 37.82 -29.34
CA PHE A 116 -17.47 38.96 -28.71
C PHE A 116 -17.29 40.28 -29.48
N ASN A 117 -16.09 40.56 -30.00
CA ASN A 117 -15.82 41.82 -30.72
C ASN A 117 -16.51 41.89 -32.10
N VAL A 118 -16.74 40.76 -32.78
CA VAL A 118 -17.50 40.75 -34.05
C VAL A 118 -19.01 40.89 -33.79
N PHE A 119 -19.53 40.27 -32.72
CA PHE A 119 -20.96 40.33 -32.41
C PHE A 119 -21.40 41.74 -31.95
N ASP A 120 -20.59 42.43 -31.16
CA ASP A 120 -20.88 43.82 -30.75
C ASP A 120 -20.77 44.81 -31.91
N ALA A 121 -19.85 44.60 -32.87
CA ALA A 121 -19.75 45.43 -34.07
C ALA A 121 -20.99 45.30 -34.99
N ILE A 122 -21.59 44.11 -35.08
CA ILE A 122 -22.80 43.87 -35.88
C ILE A 122 -24.04 44.49 -35.20
N ILE A 123 -24.16 44.37 -33.86
CA ILE A 123 -25.28 44.97 -33.12
C ILE A 123 -25.21 46.50 -33.15
N LEU A 124 -24.02 47.10 -33.05
CA LEU A 124 -23.84 48.56 -33.19
C LEU A 124 -24.05 49.05 -34.63
N ALA A 125 -23.71 48.26 -35.65
CA ALA A 125 -24.01 48.58 -37.05
C ALA A 125 -25.52 48.57 -37.35
N TRP A 126 -26.31 47.73 -36.67
CA TRP A 126 -27.77 47.67 -36.83
C TRP A 126 -28.54 48.71 -36.02
N LYS A 127 -27.96 49.24 -34.93
CA LYS A 127 -28.62 50.28 -34.11
C LYS A 127 -28.44 51.70 -34.65
N PHE A 128 -27.60 51.90 -35.68
CA PHE A 128 -27.33 53.20 -36.31
C PHE A 128 -28.05 53.42 -37.65
N GLN A 129 -28.77 52.41 -38.17
CA GLN A 129 -29.72 52.59 -39.27
C GLN A 129 -31.14 52.82 -38.74
N GLY A 130 -31.33 54.00 -38.16
CA GLY A 130 -32.63 54.65 -38.17
C GLY A 130 -32.91 55.23 -39.56
N LEU A 131 -33.54 54.45 -40.44
CA LEU A 131 -34.32 54.94 -41.58
C LEU A 131 -35.36 53.85 -41.92
N VAL A 132 -36.62 53.98 -41.50
CA VAL A 132 -37.71 54.82 -42.05
C VAL A 132 -38.76 53.89 -42.68
N TYR A 133 -39.97 53.97 -42.11
CA TYR A 133 -41.22 53.21 -42.32
C TYR A 133 -41.34 51.83 -41.67
#